data_AF-A0A836C1N2-F1
#
_entry.id   AF-A0A836C1N2-F1
#
_cell.length_a   1.000
_cell.length_b   1.000
_cell.length_c   1.000
_cell.angle_alpha   90.00
_cell.angle_beta   90.00
_cell.angle_gamma   90.00
#
_symmetry.space_group_name_H-M   'P 1'
#
loop_
_entity.id
_entity.type
_entity.pdbx_description
1 polymer ?
#
loop_
_entity_poly.entity_id
_entity_poly.type
_entity_poly.pdbx_seq_one_letter_code
_entity_poly.pdbx_strand_id
1 'polypeptide(L)'
;MADSPSKPQPAHPRRAHAERLPSGSLSPSASLTGSLSPRHMLGTDQSAWARLAVVVALLGLLALSYHQVAGLPAAWASQATGTTAASQKVQAQAQAQTLATKLSQTQAGSHSQGSGQAQTLAGFTASHRPKHHRHHRAAASSQQHQQPSHVHAHSGAATADGSGAARTPAAIAATARGAVSAPDPDGPALYTMTFAAGYKPSDVCVLVASWRRFEPSSKLVLFVNDEDVGAFEEAHPGVVVLGTEEPTFPGPYAICKHRFLVLAQYLKEHWRDMDGVLFIDARDAAFNAPFWTSPWVSSTLRADAVAVVLEGGIGDDGEPRLLPIKGEKYNRKWVQDCHGKAGLERVGSLPVFNAGSAYGTAAAMYNFSLLITELLVQTFPAPLCNDQGLLNWMIHALAPDGLPFKHEVQAPGQGPIYTAAYGLPVEVDESGVAHVFRSDPVSGARTASYTPALLHQYDRDELLENAIRAANGCPPALPAAVRRCQRRWYCRLWTRLIGRPAGSRRRLGEQLG
;
A
#
# COMPACT_ATOMS: atom_id res chain seq x y z
N MET A 1 -47.32 -8.86 43.32
CA MET A 1 -46.96 -8.12 44.55
C MET A 1 -45.48 -8.34 44.79
N ALA A 2 -44.74 -7.23 44.89
CA ALA A 2 -43.37 -7.04 45.37
C ALA A 2 -42.21 -7.74 44.64
N ASP A 3 -41.05 -7.15 44.38
CA ASP A 3 -40.60 -5.76 44.29
C ASP A 3 -39.21 -5.79 43.62
N SER A 4 -38.93 -4.82 42.75
CA SER A 4 -37.64 -4.65 42.07
C SER A 4 -36.61 -3.96 42.99
N PRO A 5 -35.32 -4.37 43.00
CA PRO A 5 -34.28 -3.56 43.62
C PRO A 5 -33.60 -2.62 42.60
N SER A 6 -33.59 -1.35 43.00
CA SER A 6 -33.05 -0.16 42.34
C SER A 6 -31.52 -0.09 42.28
N LYS A 7 -31.02 0.53 41.20
CA LYS A 7 -29.61 0.92 40.98
C LYS A 7 -29.13 2.01 41.97
N PRO A 8 -27.84 2.01 42.37
CA PRO A 8 -27.24 3.14 43.07
C PRO A 8 -26.67 4.21 42.10
N GLN A 9 -26.93 5.48 42.40
CA GLN A 9 -26.29 6.66 41.81
C GLN A 9 -24.99 7.02 42.57
N PRO A 10 -24.00 7.66 41.92
CA PRO A 10 -22.73 8.03 42.54
C PRO A 10 -22.80 9.37 43.29
N ALA A 11 -22.06 9.42 44.40
CA ALA A 11 -21.92 10.58 45.28
C ALA A 11 -21.02 11.68 44.69
N HIS A 12 -21.45 12.93 44.87
CA HIS A 12 -20.63 14.13 44.75
C HIS A 12 -19.76 14.36 46.00
N PRO A 13 -18.61 15.03 45.84
CA PRO A 13 -18.18 15.99 46.84
C PRO A 13 -18.07 17.42 46.27
N ARG A 14 -18.46 18.37 47.13
CA ARG A 14 -18.46 19.82 46.97
C ARG A 14 -17.29 20.44 47.76
N ARG A 15 -16.80 21.60 47.26
CA ARG A 15 -16.20 22.77 47.96
C ARG A 15 -14.75 22.64 48.50
N ALA A 16 -13.91 23.68 48.57
CA ALA A 16 -13.90 25.08 48.08
C ALA A 16 -12.55 25.79 48.43
N HIS A 17 -12.34 26.99 47.83
CA HIS A 17 -11.50 28.15 48.28
C HIS A 17 -9.95 28.01 48.23
N ALA A 18 -9.10 29.02 47.98
CA ALA A 18 -9.21 30.48 47.87
C ALA A 18 -8.05 31.13 47.05
N GLU A 19 -8.30 32.38 46.67
CA GLU A 19 -7.48 33.53 46.21
C GLU A 19 -5.97 33.60 46.48
N ARG A 20 -5.21 34.19 45.53
CA ARG A 20 -4.55 35.52 45.67
C ARG A 20 -3.73 35.91 44.41
N LEU A 21 -3.94 37.15 43.94
CA LEU A 21 -3.00 37.95 43.12
C LEU A 21 -1.98 38.62 44.07
N PRO A 22 -0.80 39.09 43.59
CA PRO A 22 -0.73 40.48 43.10
C PRO A 22 0.25 40.77 41.93
N SER A 23 -0.02 41.95 41.38
CA SER A 23 0.70 42.86 40.47
C SER A 23 2.23 43.00 40.59
N GLY A 24 2.87 43.40 39.48
CA GLY A 24 4.16 44.10 39.47
C GLY A 24 4.65 44.48 38.06
N SER A 25 4.71 45.78 37.77
CA SER A 25 5.19 46.44 36.54
C SER A 25 6.71 46.72 36.53
N LEU A 26 7.31 46.85 35.33
CA LEU A 26 8.23 47.93 34.86
C LEU A 26 9.25 47.41 33.80
N SER A 27 9.37 48.15 32.69
CA SER A 27 10.44 48.10 31.65
C SER A 27 11.64 49.01 32.06
N PRO A 28 12.67 49.35 31.24
CA PRO A 28 13.13 48.86 29.92
C PRO A 28 14.70 48.73 29.76
N SER A 29 15.13 48.40 28.53
CA SER A 29 16.40 48.80 27.85
C SER A 29 17.75 48.19 28.25
N ALA A 30 18.37 47.49 27.29
CA ALA A 30 19.83 47.48 27.12
C ALA A 30 20.21 47.28 25.64
N SER A 31 20.91 48.28 25.10
CA SER A 31 21.60 48.31 23.82
C SER A 31 22.89 47.48 23.86
N LEU A 32 23.18 46.71 22.82
CA LEU A 32 24.51 46.13 22.60
C LEU A 32 24.94 46.32 21.14
N THR A 33 25.89 47.23 20.95
CA THR A 33 26.77 47.35 19.80
C THR A 33 27.87 46.29 19.88
N GLY A 34 28.12 45.55 18.79
CA GLY A 34 29.18 44.54 18.72
C GLY A 34 29.66 44.32 17.29
N SER A 35 30.86 44.83 17.02
CA SER A 35 31.65 44.77 15.78
C SER A 35 31.91 43.33 15.29
N LEU A 36 31.78 43.12 13.97
CA LEU A 36 32.18 41.91 13.25
C LEU A 36 33.61 42.06 12.71
N SER A 37 34.46 41.06 12.94
CA SER A 37 35.68 40.80 12.16
C SER A 37 35.68 39.34 11.68
N PRO A 38 36.06 39.07 10.42
CA PRO A 38 36.01 37.74 9.85
C PRO A 38 37.31 36.97 10.14
N ARG A 39 37.20 35.74 10.67
CA ARG A 39 38.28 34.75 10.62
C ARG A 39 37.80 33.45 9.96
N HIS A 40 38.68 32.97 9.10
CA HIS A 40 38.63 31.78 8.25
C HIS A 40 37.90 30.54 8.80
N MET A 41 37.07 29.91 7.96
CA MET A 41 36.67 28.50 8.09
C MET A 41 36.98 27.74 6.79
N LEU A 42 37.95 26.85 6.85
CA LEU A 42 37.99 25.61 6.08
C LEU A 42 38.42 24.52 7.06
N GLY A 43 37.45 23.79 7.61
CA GLY A 43 37.68 22.62 8.45
C GLY A 43 36.76 21.50 7.97
N THR A 44 37.33 20.49 7.33
CA THR A 44 36.65 19.24 7.00
C THR A 44 36.49 18.41 8.27
N ASP A 45 35.24 18.15 8.66
CA ASP A 45 34.92 17.49 9.93
C ASP A 45 35.15 15.97 9.83
N GLN A 46 36.40 15.56 10.06
CA GLN A 46 36.81 14.14 10.13
C GLN A 46 36.05 13.36 11.21
N SER A 47 35.45 14.04 12.20
CA SER A 47 34.72 13.38 13.29
C SER A 47 33.40 12.75 12.85
N ALA A 48 32.78 13.27 11.79
CA ALA A 48 31.54 12.72 11.24
C ALA A 48 31.75 11.37 10.54
N TRP A 49 32.87 11.23 9.80
CA TRP A 49 33.23 10.00 9.11
C TRP A 49 33.65 8.88 10.07
N ALA A 50 34.38 9.23 11.13
CA ALA A 50 34.73 8.27 12.18
C ALA A 50 33.49 7.70 12.89
N ARG A 51 32.48 8.55 13.19
CA ARG A 51 31.22 8.10 13.79
C ARG A 51 30.42 7.21 12.85
N LEU A 52 30.40 7.52 11.55
CA LEU A 52 29.73 6.67 10.56
C LEU A 52 30.40 5.30 10.44
N ALA A 53 31.73 5.23 10.43
CA ALA A 53 32.48 3.98 10.35
C ALA A 53 32.21 3.06 11.56
N VAL A 54 32.15 3.61 12.78
CA VAL A 54 31.82 2.84 13.99
C VAL A 54 30.40 2.26 13.93
N VAL A 55 29.43 3.05 13.44
CA VAL A 55 28.04 2.57 13.30
C VAL A 55 27.94 1.45 12.26
N VAL A 56 28.62 1.57 11.12
CA VAL A 56 28.66 0.52 10.09
C VAL A 56 29.30 -0.76 10.64
N ALA A 57 30.39 -0.65 11.39
CA ALA A 57 31.04 -1.80 12.02
C ALA A 57 30.14 -2.52 13.04
N LEU A 58 29.42 -1.78 13.88
CA LEU A 58 28.47 -2.36 14.85
C LEU A 58 27.28 -3.04 14.17
N LEU A 59 26.77 -2.50 13.06
CA LEU A 59 25.71 -3.13 12.28
C LEU A 59 26.20 -4.42 11.59
N GLY A 60 27.44 -4.43 11.10
CA GLY A 60 28.07 -5.64 10.56
C GLY A 60 28.21 -6.75 11.61
N LEU A 61 28.63 -6.41 12.83
CA LEU A 61 28.73 -7.36 13.95
C LEU A 61 27.37 -7.90 14.39
N LEU A 62 26.32 -7.08 14.41
CA LEU A 62 24.95 -7.51 14.70
C LEU A 62 24.40 -8.45 13.62
N ALA A 63 24.67 -8.18 12.33
CA ALA A 63 24.28 -9.05 11.23
C ALA A 63 25.00 -10.41 11.27
N LEU A 64 26.30 -10.41 11.57
CA LEU A 64 27.10 -11.63 11.76
C LEU A 64 26.60 -12.46 12.94
N SER A 65 26.28 -11.81 14.06
CA SER A 65 25.74 -12.48 15.24
C SER A 65 24.36 -13.08 14.97
N TYR A 66 23.51 -12.38 14.21
CA TYR A 66 22.20 -12.88 13.79
C TYR A 66 22.32 -14.14 12.92
N HIS A 67 23.27 -14.17 11.99
CA HIS A 67 23.52 -15.36 11.16
C HIS A 67 24.06 -16.56 11.96
N GLN A 68 24.83 -16.33 13.02
CA GLN A 68 25.31 -17.41 13.90
C GLN A 68 24.21 -17.97 14.81
N VAL A 69 23.27 -17.14 15.26
CA VAL A 69 22.17 -17.55 16.16
C VAL A 69 21.01 -18.19 15.40
N ALA A 70 20.77 -17.81 14.14
CA ALA A 70 19.61 -18.26 13.36
C ALA A 70 19.70 -19.72 12.84
N GLY A 71 20.75 -20.48 13.15
CA GLY A 71 20.81 -21.92 12.87
C GLY A 71 20.51 -22.31 11.41
N LEU A 72 20.90 -21.47 10.44
CA LEU A 72 20.65 -21.75 9.03
C LEU A 72 21.45 -22.99 8.58
N PRO A 73 20.87 -23.92 7.80
CA PRO A 73 21.58 -25.11 7.33
C PRO A 73 22.81 -24.76 6.50
N ALA A 74 23.91 -25.48 6.73
CA ALA A 74 25.22 -25.29 6.09
C ALA A 74 25.19 -25.26 4.54
N ALA A 75 24.12 -25.74 3.91
CA ALA A 75 23.94 -25.76 2.46
C ALA A 75 23.84 -24.38 1.80
N TRP A 76 23.49 -23.31 2.55
CA TRP A 76 23.44 -21.95 2.00
C TRP A 76 24.78 -21.19 2.12
N ALA A 77 25.64 -21.59 3.05
CA ALA A 77 26.93 -20.94 3.26
C ALA A 77 27.96 -21.28 2.15
N SER A 78 27.86 -22.44 1.51
CA SER A 78 28.84 -22.90 0.52
C SER A 78 28.69 -22.27 -0.88
N GLN A 79 27.58 -21.60 -1.20
CA GLN A 79 27.41 -20.89 -2.47
C GLN A 79 27.86 -19.41 -2.41
N ALA A 80 28.02 -18.83 -1.22
CA ALA A 80 28.30 -17.39 -1.06
C ALA A 80 29.78 -17.03 -0.84
N THR A 81 30.66 -17.98 -0.51
CA THR A 81 32.06 -17.68 -0.13
C THR A 81 33.10 -17.90 -1.23
N GLY A 82 32.68 -17.89 -2.50
CA GLY A 82 33.54 -18.13 -3.66
C GLY A 82 34.40 -16.96 -4.14
N THR A 83 34.53 -15.85 -3.42
CA THR A 83 35.44 -14.76 -3.80
C THR A 83 36.20 -14.20 -2.60
N THR A 84 37.53 -14.22 -2.69
CA THR A 84 38.42 -13.68 -1.65
C THR A 84 38.35 -12.15 -1.64
N ALA A 85 38.65 -11.54 -0.49
CA ALA A 85 38.69 -10.08 -0.30
C ALA A 85 39.60 -9.35 -1.32
N ALA A 86 40.59 -10.04 -1.89
CA ALA A 86 41.43 -9.53 -2.97
C ALA A 86 40.66 -9.34 -4.29
N SER A 87 39.75 -10.27 -4.65
CA SER A 87 38.91 -10.14 -5.86
C SER A 87 37.91 -8.99 -5.74
N GLN A 88 37.31 -8.81 -4.56
CA GLN A 88 36.38 -7.70 -4.32
C GLN A 88 37.06 -6.33 -4.42
N LYS A 89 38.32 -6.22 -3.95
CA LYS A 89 39.11 -5.00 -4.07
C LYS A 89 39.46 -4.67 -5.52
N VAL A 90 39.83 -5.66 -6.33
CA VAL A 90 40.12 -5.49 -7.77
C VAL A 90 38.85 -5.10 -8.54
N GLN A 91 37.71 -5.72 -8.24
CA GLN A 91 36.44 -5.41 -8.89
C GLN A 91 35.94 -4.00 -8.55
N ALA A 92 36.09 -3.56 -7.30
CA ALA A 92 35.77 -2.19 -6.89
C ALA A 92 36.68 -1.15 -7.54
N GLN A 93 37.98 -1.46 -7.73
CA GLN A 93 38.91 -0.57 -8.45
C GLN A 93 38.58 -0.46 -9.94
N ALA A 94 38.21 -1.57 -10.60
CA ALA A 94 37.80 -1.57 -12.00
C ALA A 94 36.49 -0.79 -12.22
N GLN A 95 35.53 -0.90 -11.30
CA GLN A 95 34.29 -0.11 -11.33
C GLN A 95 34.53 1.38 -11.12
N ALA A 96 35.41 1.75 -10.17
CA ALA A 96 35.78 3.14 -9.93
C ALA A 96 36.49 3.78 -11.15
N GLN A 97 37.39 3.03 -11.81
CA GLN A 97 38.04 3.49 -13.03
C GLN A 97 37.04 3.68 -14.19
N THR A 98 36.11 2.74 -14.37
CA THR A 98 35.05 2.83 -15.40
C THR A 98 34.17 4.06 -15.17
N LEU A 99 33.82 4.37 -13.91
CA LEU A 99 33.01 5.54 -13.57
C LEU A 99 33.77 6.85 -13.83
N ALA A 100 35.07 6.89 -13.51
CA ALA A 100 35.92 8.05 -13.77
C ALA A 100 36.07 8.34 -15.27
N THR A 101 36.17 7.29 -16.11
CA THR A 101 36.22 7.43 -17.57
C THR A 101 34.88 7.94 -18.14
N LYS A 102 33.74 7.47 -17.64
CA LYS A 102 32.42 7.99 -18.06
C LYS A 102 32.21 9.45 -17.70
N LEU A 103 32.65 9.87 -16.50
CA LEU A 103 32.54 11.25 -16.05
C LEU A 103 33.42 12.21 -16.85
N SER A 104 34.62 11.78 -17.24
CA SER A 104 35.53 12.59 -18.09
C SER A 104 35.04 12.71 -19.54
N GLN A 105 34.36 11.69 -20.08
CA GLN A 105 33.70 11.78 -21.39
C GLN A 105 32.48 12.72 -21.38
N THR A 106 31.75 12.77 -20.25
CA THR A 106 30.57 13.65 -20.13
C THR A 106 30.96 15.13 -20.02
N GLN A 107 32.12 15.44 -19.43
CA GLN A 107 32.64 16.81 -19.36
C GLN A 107 33.26 17.32 -20.66
N ALA A 108 33.64 16.43 -21.59
CA ALA A 108 34.19 16.81 -22.89
C ALA A 108 33.11 17.10 -23.96
N GLY A 109 31.84 16.76 -23.70
CA GLY A 109 30.75 16.85 -24.69
C GLY A 109 29.93 18.15 -24.68
N SER A 110 30.13 19.06 -23.74
CA SER A 110 29.27 20.25 -23.59
C SER A 110 29.88 21.51 -24.19
N HIS A 111 30.16 21.52 -25.49
CA HIS A 111 30.35 22.74 -26.28
C HIS A 111 29.90 22.54 -27.72
N SER A 112 28.66 22.90 -28.05
CA SER A 112 28.28 23.63 -29.28
C SER A 112 26.76 23.74 -29.46
N GLN A 113 26.31 24.97 -29.76
CA GLN A 113 25.14 25.38 -30.56
C GLN A 113 23.73 24.97 -30.05
N GLY A 114 22.67 25.78 -30.17
CA GLY A 114 22.44 27.04 -30.87
C GLY A 114 20.97 27.44 -30.70
N SER A 115 20.72 28.74 -30.78
CA SER A 115 19.45 29.45 -30.66
C SER A 115 18.35 29.03 -31.64
N GLY A 116 17.08 29.05 -31.23
CA GLY A 116 15.95 28.94 -32.16
C GLY A 116 14.56 29.10 -31.53
N GLN A 117 14.04 30.34 -31.61
CA GLN A 117 12.64 30.77 -31.76
C GLN A 117 11.54 30.30 -30.79
N ALA A 118 11.01 31.29 -30.06
CA ALA A 118 9.67 31.30 -29.50
C ALA A 118 8.64 31.65 -30.59
N GLN A 119 7.58 30.86 -30.70
CA GLN A 119 6.34 31.26 -31.38
C GLN A 119 5.18 31.24 -30.38
N THR A 120 4.55 32.41 -30.31
CA THR A 120 3.27 32.74 -29.71
C THR A 120 2.14 31.94 -30.33
N LEU A 121 1.23 31.43 -29.51
CA LEU A 121 -0.18 31.31 -29.92
C LEU A 121 -1.10 31.62 -28.73
N ALA A 122 -1.83 32.71 -28.88
CA ALA A 122 -2.94 33.12 -28.05
C ALA A 122 -4.25 32.62 -28.67
N GLY A 123 -5.24 32.40 -27.81
CA GLY A 123 -6.65 32.49 -28.16
C GLY A 123 -7.39 31.15 -28.18
N PHE A 124 -8.23 30.93 -27.17
CA PHE A 124 -9.67 30.78 -27.39
C PHE A 124 -10.40 30.92 -26.05
N THR A 125 -11.05 32.07 -25.87
CA THR A 125 -12.13 32.28 -24.92
C THR A 125 -13.44 31.98 -25.64
N ALA A 126 -14.29 31.12 -25.08
CA ALA A 126 -15.73 31.15 -25.37
C ALA A 126 -16.51 30.56 -24.20
N SER A 127 -17.20 31.47 -23.52
CA SER A 127 -18.25 31.26 -22.54
C SER A 127 -19.50 30.68 -23.19
N HIS A 128 -20.09 29.64 -22.62
CA HIS A 128 -21.55 29.43 -22.66
C HIS A 128 -22.05 28.66 -21.43
N ARG A 129 -22.64 29.42 -20.50
CA ARG A 129 -23.81 29.01 -19.70
C ARG A 129 -25.06 29.27 -20.56
N PRO A 130 -26.13 28.46 -20.47
CA PRO A 130 -27.17 28.86 -19.51
C PRO A 130 -28.05 27.76 -18.89
N LYS A 131 -28.59 28.16 -17.73
CA LYS A 131 -29.96 27.99 -17.21
C LYS A 131 -30.41 26.65 -16.59
N HIS A 132 -30.61 26.78 -15.27
CA HIS A 132 -31.59 26.11 -14.44
C HIS A 132 -33.00 26.04 -15.08
N HIS A 133 -33.62 24.86 -14.99
CA HIS A 133 -35.06 24.75 -14.72
C HIS A 133 -35.29 23.68 -13.66
N ARG A 134 -36.21 23.97 -12.74
CA ARG A 134 -36.60 23.18 -11.57
C ARG A 134 -38.07 22.80 -11.72
N HIS A 135 -38.40 21.60 -11.23
CA HIS A 135 -39.72 21.05 -10.87
C HIS A 135 -40.68 20.57 -11.97
N HIS A 136 -41.02 19.28 -11.95
CA HIS A 136 -42.30 18.79 -11.42
C HIS A 136 -42.25 17.30 -11.02
N ARG A 137 -43.17 16.95 -10.12
CA ARG A 137 -43.37 15.68 -9.41
C ARG A 137 -44.15 14.63 -10.21
N ALA A 138 -43.87 13.37 -9.86
CA ALA A 138 -44.80 12.26 -9.56
C ALA A 138 -45.50 11.43 -10.67
N ALA A 139 -45.41 10.12 -10.44
CA ALA A 139 -46.46 9.08 -10.48
C ALA A 139 -46.40 8.00 -11.59
N ALA A 140 -46.02 6.80 -11.13
CA ALA A 140 -46.74 5.50 -11.19
C ALA A 140 -46.94 4.70 -12.50
N SER A 141 -46.65 3.39 -12.35
CA SER A 141 -47.19 2.19 -13.07
C SER A 141 -46.92 2.09 -14.58
N SER A 142 -46.73 0.95 -15.24
CA SER A 142 -47.02 -0.48 -15.00
C SER A 142 -46.37 -1.32 -16.11
N GLN A 143 -46.01 -2.56 -15.75
CA GLN A 143 -46.05 -3.86 -16.47
C GLN A 143 -46.04 -4.00 -18.02
N GLN A 144 -45.45 -5.15 -18.42
CA GLN A 144 -45.65 -5.97 -19.64
C GLN A 144 -45.04 -5.44 -20.95
N HIS A 145 -44.60 -6.23 -21.93
CA HIS A 145 -44.11 -7.61 -22.13
C HIS A 145 -43.61 -7.65 -23.61
N GLN A 146 -42.89 -8.69 -24.03
CA GLN A 146 -42.61 -9.12 -25.42
C GLN A 146 -41.37 -8.58 -26.20
N GLN A 147 -40.43 -9.52 -26.39
CA GLN A 147 -39.57 -9.78 -27.58
C GLN A 147 -40.41 -10.19 -28.82
N PRO A 148 -39.87 -10.60 -30.00
CA PRO A 148 -38.58 -10.35 -30.68
C PRO A 148 -38.72 -10.08 -32.21
N SER A 149 -37.62 -9.65 -32.87
CA SER A 149 -37.31 -9.97 -34.30
C SER A 149 -35.94 -9.37 -34.67
N HIS A 150 -34.90 -10.14 -34.95
CA HIS A 150 -34.51 -10.77 -36.24
C HIS A 150 -33.77 -9.84 -37.24
N VAL A 151 -32.54 -10.29 -37.60
CA VAL A 151 -31.93 -10.29 -38.95
C VAL A 151 -31.14 -9.04 -39.42
N HIS A 152 -29.79 -9.15 -39.53
CA HIS A 152 -29.08 -9.37 -40.81
C HIS A 152 -27.55 -9.46 -40.62
N ALA A 153 -26.96 -10.44 -41.29
CA ALA A 153 -25.53 -10.58 -41.53
C ALA A 153 -25.08 -9.67 -42.68
N HIS A 154 -23.84 -9.16 -42.63
CA HIS A 154 -23.06 -8.89 -43.83
C HIS A 154 -21.57 -9.14 -43.61
N SER A 155 -21.06 -10.02 -44.46
CA SER A 155 -19.67 -10.30 -44.78
C SER A 155 -18.96 -9.12 -45.45
N GLY A 156 -17.66 -8.98 -45.21
CA GLY A 156 -16.78 -8.13 -46.01
C GLY A 156 -15.31 -8.40 -45.72
N ALA A 157 -14.69 -9.25 -46.52
CA ALA A 157 -13.25 -9.44 -46.58
C ALA A 157 -12.62 -8.43 -47.56
N ALA A 158 -11.46 -7.85 -47.22
CA ALA A 158 -10.33 -7.68 -48.16
C ALA A 158 -9.11 -7.05 -47.47
N THR A 159 -8.00 -7.73 -47.71
CA THR A 159 -6.56 -7.41 -47.66
C THR A 159 -6.13 -5.98 -48.01
N ALA A 160 -5.07 -5.47 -47.38
CA ALA A 160 -3.75 -5.26 -48.01
C ALA A 160 -2.72 -4.62 -47.05
N ASP A 161 -1.46 -4.89 -47.37
CA ASP A 161 -0.19 -4.63 -46.69
C ASP A 161 0.14 -3.20 -46.25
N GLY A 162 1.01 -3.10 -45.24
CA GLY A 162 1.68 -1.85 -44.85
C GLY A 162 2.71 -2.04 -43.75
N SER A 163 3.96 -2.27 -44.16
CA SER A 163 5.19 -2.39 -43.37
C SER A 163 5.39 -1.37 -42.24
N GLY A 164 5.83 -1.84 -41.07
CA GLY A 164 6.41 -1.00 -40.01
C GLY A 164 6.88 -1.85 -38.82
N ALA A 165 8.13 -2.31 -38.85
CA ALA A 165 8.71 -3.17 -37.82
C ALA A 165 8.85 -2.44 -36.47
N ALA A 166 7.84 -2.62 -35.61
CA ALA A 166 7.95 -2.40 -34.17
C ALA A 166 8.20 -3.75 -33.49
N ARG A 167 9.22 -3.81 -32.64
CA ARG A 167 9.62 -5.02 -31.90
C ARG A 167 8.48 -5.45 -30.95
N THR A 168 7.80 -6.54 -31.27
CA THR A 168 6.85 -7.21 -30.37
C THR A 168 7.58 -8.16 -29.40
N PRO A 169 7.16 -8.23 -28.12
CA PRO A 169 7.70 -9.16 -27.13
C PRO A 169 7.10 -10.56 -27.35
N ALA A 170 7.61 -11.27 -28.34
CA ALA A 170 7.27 -12.66 -28.61
C ALA A 170 8.56 -13.48 -28.66
N ALA A 171 9.30 -13.54 -27.54
CA ALA A 171 10.47 -14.39 -27.39
C ALA A 171 10.88 -14.57 -25.91
N ILE A 172 9.94 -14.95 -25.03
CA ILE A 172 10.28 -15.52 -23.71
C ILE A 172 9.30 -16.67 -23.43
N ALA A 173 9.55 -17.81 -24.09
CA ALA A 173 8.86 -19.05 -23.81
C ALA A 173 9.84 -20.21 -23.99
N ALA A 174 10.69 -20.43 -22.99
CA ALA A 174 11.23 -21.73 -22.63
C ALA A 174 12.18 -21.56 -21.43
N THR A 175 11.74 -22.01 -20.25
CA THR A 175 12.45 -22.91 -19.31
C THR A 175 12.07 -22.58 -17.87
N ALA A 176 10.95 -23.14 -17.39
CA ALA A 176 10.70 -23.32 -15.95
C ALA A 176 9.85 -24.59 -15.78
N ARG A 177 10.49 -25.71 -15.42
CA ARG A 177 9.80 -26.97 -15.10
C ARG A 177 9.48 -27.02 -13.60
N GLY A 178 8.36 -26.43 -13.25
CA GLY A 178 7.41 -26.99 -12.30
C GLY A 178 6.07 -26.87 -13.01
N ALA A 179 5.40 -27.97 -13.34
CA ALA A 179 4.18 -27.93 -14.13
C ALA A 179 3.04 -27.30 -13.32
N VAL A 180 3.00 -25.98 -13.29
CA VAL A 180 1.75 -25.24 -13.11
C VAL A 180 0.97 -25.52 -14.39
N SER A 181 -0.15 -26.23 -14.27
CA SER A 181 -1.07 -26.42 -15.40
C SER A 181 -1.31 -25.06 -16.03
N ALA A 182 -1.07 -24.94 -17.34
CA ALA A 182 -1.38 -23.70 -18.04
C ALA A 182 -2.86 -23.38 -17.75
N PRO A 183 -3.20 -22.11 -17.40
CA PRO A 183 -4.58 -21.74 -17.18
C PRO A 183 -5.38 -22.15 -18.42
N ASP A 184 -6.57 -22.72 -18.17
CA ASP A 184 -7.52 -23.05 -19.23
C ASP A 184 -7.72 -21.80 -20.08
N PRO A 185 -7.37 -21.81 -21.39
CA PRO A 185 -7.53 -20.64 -22.25
C PRO A 185 -8.99 -20.20 -22.36
N ASP A 186 -9.93 -21.09 -22.04
CA ASP A 186 -11.37 -20.83 -22.03
C ASP A 186 -11.92 -20.52 -20.63
N GLY A 187 -11.07 -20.57 -19.59
CA GLY A 187 -11.41 -20.25 -18.21
C GLY A 187 -11.46 -18.75 -17.92
N PRO A 188 -12.06 -18.33 -16.79
CA PRO A 188 -12.15 -16.92 -16.45
C PRO A 188 -10.76 -16.31 -16.24
N ALA A 189 -10.58 -15.11 -16.77
CA ALA A 189 -9.36 -14.31 -16.68
C ALA A 189 -9.29 -13.63 -15.30
N LEU A 190 -8.78 -14.36 -14.30
CA LEU A 190 -8.73 -13.95 -12.89
C LEU A 190 -7.33 -13.44 -12.50
N TYR A 191 -7.28 -12.27 -11.84
CA TYR A 191 -6.04 -11.57 -11.54
C TYR A 191 -5.94 -11.22 -10.06
N THR A 192 -4.85 -11.64 -9.43
CA THR A 192 -4.40 -11.14 -8.13
C THR A 192 -3.36 -10.06 -8.38
N MET A 193 -3.57 -8.86 -7.84
CA MET A 193 -2.73 -7.70 -8.07
C MET A 193 -2.23 -7.15 -6.74
N THR A 194 -0.98 -6.76 -6.68
CA THR A 194 -0.41 -6.16 -5.48
C THR A 194 0.64 -5.11 -5.77
N PHE A 195 0.73 -4.13 -4.89
CA PHE A 195 1.72 -3.06 -4.96
C PHE A 195 2.92 -3.41 -4.06
N ALA A 196 4.03 -3.75 -4.71
CA ALA A 196 5.27 -4.21 -4.11
C ALA A 196 6.44 -3.19 -4.24
N ALA A 197 6.20 -1.99 -4.77
CA ALA A 197 7.23 -0.96 -4.89
C ALA A 197 7.77 -0.54 -3.51
N GLY A 198 9.10 -0.44 -3.40
CA GLY A 198 9.81 -0.20 -2.15
C GLY A 198 10.02 -1.42 -1.25
N TYR A 199 9.59 -2.61 -1.68
CA TYR A 199 9.87 -3.88 -1.01
C TYR A 199 10.98 -4.67 -1.72
N LYS A 200 11.54 -5.63 -1.00
CA LYS A 200 12.47 -6.62 -1.56
C LYS A 200 11.70 -7.87 -2.01
N PRO A 201 12.24 -8.68 -2.93
CA PRO A 201 11.63 -9.95 -3.31
C PRO A 201 11.34 -10.88 -2.12
N SER A 202 12.14 -10.83 -1.05
CA SER A 202 11.94 -11.61 0.17
C SER A 202 10.72 -11.19 0.99
N ASP A 203 10.27 -9.94 0.85
CA ASP A 203 9.14 -9.39 1.61
C ASP A 203 7.80 -9.91 1.09
N VAL A 204 7.72 -10.25 -0.21
CA VAL A 204 6.52 -10.81 -0.87
C VAL A 204 6.53 -12.34 -0.95
N CYS A 205 7.56 -12.99 -0.39
CA CYS A 205 7.76 -14.43 -0.52
C CYS A 205 6.54 -15.26 -0.09
N VAL A 206 5.91 -14.90 1.03
CA VAL A 206 4.73 -15.61 1.54
C VAL A 206 3.57 -15.51 0.57
N LEU A 207 3.30 -14.31 0.05
CA LEU A 207 2.24 -14.09 -0.91
C LEU A 207 2.45 -14.94 -2.17
N VAL A 208 3.66 -14.91 -2.75
CA VAL A 208 3.97 -15.67 -3.96
C VAL A 208 3.91 -17.19 -3.72
N ALA A 209 4.48 -17.67 -2.60
CA ALA A 209 4.51 -19.09 -2.27
C ALA A 209 3.10 -19.64 -2.02
N SER A 210 2.29 -18.94 -1.24
CA SER A 210 0.90 -19.33 -0.96
C SER A 210 0.01 -19.21 -2.21
N TRP A 211 0.19 -18.18 -3.04
CA TRP A 211 -0.51 -18.03 -4.31
C TRP A 211 -0.23 -19.22 -5.24
N ARG A 212 1.05 -19.62 -5.42
CA ARG A 212 1.39 -20.80 -6.23
C ARG A 212 0.73 -22.07 -5.72
N ARG A 213 0.58 -22.20 -4.39
CA ARG A 213 0.00 -23.38 -3.76
C ARG A 213 -1.52 -23.45 -3.93
N PHE A 214 -2.23 -22.32 -3.82
CA PHE A 214 -3.69 -22.30 -3.70
C PHE A 214 -4.42 -21.67 -4.89
N GLU A 215 -3.77 -20.79 -5.65
CA GLU A 215 -4.35 -20.06 -6.80
C GLU A 215 -3.62 -20.30 -8.13
N PRO A 216 -3.30 -21.54 -8.53
CA PRO A 216 -2.57 -21.77 -9.78
C PRO A 216 -3.36 -21.35 -11.03
N SER A 217 -4.68 -21.16 -10.93
CA SER A 217 -5.55 -20.76 -12.04
C SER A 217 -5.63 -19.24 -12.26
N SER A 218 -5.19 -18.41 -11.31
CA SER A 218 -5.18 -16.95 -11.47
C SER A 218 -3.82 -16.48 -11.96
N LYS A 219 -3.72 -15.23 -12.44
CA LYS A 219 -2.42 -14.56 -12.66
C LYS A 219 -2.07 -13.71 -11.44
N LEU A 220 -0.80 -13.71 -11.04
CA LEU A 220 -0.29 -12.76 -10.04
C LEU A 220 0.47 -11.64 -10.74
N VAL A 221 0.10 -10.39 -10.45
CA VAL A 221 0.73 -9.17 -10.94
C VAL A 221 1.35 -8.39 -9.78
N LEU A 222 2.65 -8.14 -9.84
CA LEU A 222 3.39 -7.32 -8.88
C LEU A 222 3.77 -5.99 -9.53
N PHE A 223 3.33 -4.88 -8.93
CA PHE A 223 3.79 -3.54 -9.28
C PHE A 223 5.00 -3.18 -8.41
N VAL A 224 6.18 -3.03 -9.00
CA VAL A 224 7.46 -2.77 -8.30
C VAL A 224 8.11 -1.49 -8.81
N ASN A 225 9.16 -1.00 -8.15
CA ASN A 225 9.94 0.10 -8.75
C ASN A 225 10.61 -0.40 -10.03
N ASP A 226 10.77 0.47 -11.03
CA ASP A 226 11.39 0.11 -12.31
C ASP A 226 12.78 -0.53 -12.15
N GLU A 227 13.59 -0.03 -11.23
CA GLU A 227 14.91 -0.56 -10.95
C GLU A 227 14.90 -1.96 -10.31
N ASP A 228 13.78 -2.39 -9.74
CA ASP A 228 13.63 -3.65 -9.02
C ASP A 228 13.01 -4.77 -9.88
N VAL A 229 12.52 -4.46 -11.09
CA VAL A 229 11.81 -5.42 -11.97
C VAL A 229 12.62 -6.72 -12.16
N GLY A 230 13.87 -6.62 -12.62
CA GLY A 230 14.69 -7.80 -12.90
C GLY A 230 14.94 -8.67 -11.66
N ALA A 231 15.10 -8.06 -10.48
CA ALA A 231 15.31 -8.80 -9.23
C ALA A 231 14.04 -9.58 -8.80
N PHE A 232 12.86 -9.01 -9.03
CA PHE A 232 11.60 -9.69 -8.76
C PHE A 232 11.30 -10.79 -9.78
N GLU A 233 11.57 -10.56 -11.08
CA GLU A 233 11.42 -11.58 -12.13
C GLU A 233 12.32 -12.79 -11.88
N GLU A 234 13.59 -12.56 -11.51
CA GLU A 234 14.55 -13.62 -11.18
C GLU A 234 14.10 -14.42 -9.95
N ALA A 235 13.66 -13.74 -8.90
CA ALA A 235 13.24 -14.39 -7.65
C ALA A 235 11.90 -15.14 -7.78
N HIS A 236 10.99 -14.66 -8.63
CA HIS A 236 9.60 -15.13 -8.71
C HIS A 236 9.19 -15.49 -10.14
N PRO A 237 9.80 -16.53 -10.74
CA PRO A 237 9.48 -16.94 -12.11
C PRO A 237 7.99 -17.30 -12.26
N GLY A 238 7.38 -16.86 -13.37
CA GLY A 238 5.96 -17.09 -13.67
C GLY A 238 5.00 -16.06 -13.08
N VAL A 239 5.50 -15.13 -12.26
CA VAL A 239 4.73 -13.97 -11.81
C VAL A 239 4.89 -12.83 -12.82
N VAL A 240 3.82 -12.07 -13.10
CA VAL A 240 3.90 -10.89 -13.95
C VAL A 240 4.45 -9.73 -13.11
N VAL A 241 5.60 -9.20 -13.47
CA VAL A 241 6.24 -8.10 -12.75
C VAL A 241 6.20 -6.86 -13.63
N LEU A 242 5.63 -5.77 -13.11
CA LEU A 242 5.49 -4.50 -13.82
C LEU A 242 6.20 -3.42 -13.04
N GLY A 243 7.10 -2.71 -13.73
CA GLY A 243 7.73 -1.51 -13.19
C GLY A 243 6.74 -0.35 -13.10
N THR A 244 6.91 0.48 -12.07
CA THR A 244 6.15 1.71 -11.87
C THR A 244 7.09 2.85 -11.50
N GLU A 245 6.89 3.98 -12.16
CA GLU A 245 7.51 5.24 -11.79
C GLU A 245 6.70 5.94 -10.69
N GLU A 246 7.39 6.55 -9.72
CA GLU A 246 6.74 7.39 -8.72
C GLU A 246 6.11 8.62 -9.41
N PRO A 247 4.80 8.85 -9.26
CA PRO A 247 4.12 9.94 -9.94
C PRO A 247 4.62 11.28 -9.42
N THR A 248 4.84 12.21 -10.35
CA THR A 248 5.25 13.57 -10.02
C THR A 248 4.06 14.38 -9.50
N PHE A 249 3.90 14.42 -8.17
CA PHE A 249 2.93 15.30 -7.51
C PHE A 249 3.59 16.62 -7.05
N PRO A 250 2.88 17.76 -7.11
CA PRO A 250 3.42 19.05 -6.67
C PRO A 250 3.46 19.18 -5.14
N GLY A 251 4.25 18.36 -4.45
CA GLY A 251 4.40 18.38 -2.98
C GLY A 251 4.64 17.01 -2.36
N PRO A 252 4.79 16.92 -1.02
CA PRO A 252 5.02 15.65 -0.35
C PRO A 252 3.83 14.71 -0.53
N TYR A 253 4.11 13.53 -1.08
CA TYR A 253 3.14 12.50 -1.43
C TYR A 253 3.37 11.24 -0.58
N ALA A 254 2.30 10.68 -0.01
CA ALA A 254 2.42 9.44 0.76
C ALA A 254 2.39 8.24 -0.18
N ILE A 255 3.41 7.38 -0.14
CA ILE A 255 3.53 6.20 -1.02
C ILE A 255 2.31 5.28 -1.01
N CYS A 256 1.56 5.21 0.10
CA CYS A 256 0.33 4.41 0.18
C CYS A 256 -0.79 4.90 -0.76
N LYS A 257 -0.71 6.15 -1.22
CA LYS A 257 -1.59 6.71 -2.24
C LYS A 257 -1.24 6.18 -3.64
N HIS A 258 0.03 5.85 -3.89
CA HIS A 258 0.55 5.48 -5.21
C HIS A 258 -0.12 4.22 -5.77
N ARG A 259 -0.41 3.26 -4.90
CA ARG A 259 -0.94 1.95 -5.30
C ARG A 259 -2.28 2.00 -6.03
N PHE A 260 -3.19 2.88 -5.61
CA PHE A 260 -4.50 3.03 -6.27
C PHE A 260 -4.40 3.76 -7.60
N LEU A 261 -3.44 4.68 -7.76
CA LEU A 261 -3.15 5.30 -9.06
C LEU A 261 -2.64 4.27 -10.06
N VAL A 262 -1.65 3.46 -9.64
CA VAL A 262 -1.09 2.40 -10.47
C VAL A 262 -2.16 1.39 -10.84
N LEU A 263 -2.97 0.95 -9.86
CA LEU A 263 -4.08 0.04 -10.12
C LEU A 263 -5.08 0.64 -11.11
N ALA A 264 -5.49 1.90 -10.92
CA ALA A 264 -6.43 2.57 -11.80
C ALA A 264 -5.88 2.72 -13.23
N GLN A 265 -4.60 3.05 -13.38
CA GLN A 265 -3.94 3.18 -14.67
C GLN A 265 -3.86 1.83 -15.39
N TYR A 266 -3.43 0.78 -14.67
CA TYR A 266 -3.36 -0.56 -15.23
C TYR A 266 -4.75 -1.08 -15.63
N LEU A 267 -5.73 -0.94 -14.74
CA LEU A 267 -7.09 -1.40 -15.02
C LEU A 267 -7.72 -0.62 -16.17
N LYS A 268 -7.48 0.69 -16.33
CA LYS A 268 -7.99 1.48 -17.46
C LYS A 268 -7.71 0.83 -18.82
N GLU A 269 -6.54 0.22 -18.95
CA GLU A 269 -6.06 -0.39 -20.19
C GLU A 269 -6.48 -1.86 -20.34
N HIS A 270 -6.65 -2.57 -19.22
CA HIS A 270 -6.78 -4.03 -19.23
C HIS A 270 -8.06 -4.60 -18.64
N TRP A 271 -8.92 -3.79 -18.01
CA TRP A 271 -10.09 -4.31 -17.28
C TRP A 271 -11.06 -5.11 -18.16
N ARG A 272 -11.07 -4.84 -19.47
CA ARG A 272 -11.95 -5.54 -20.43
C ARG A 272 -11.53 -6.98 -20.72
N ASP A 273 -10.26 -7.31 -20.42
CA ASP A 273 -9.69 -8.64 -20.66
C ASP A 273 -9.67 -9.49 -19.38
N MET A 274 -10.40 -9.05 -18.34
CA MET A 274 -10.36 -9.62 -17.00
C MET A 274 -11.79 -9.82 -16.48
N ASP A 275 -12.04 -10.98 -15.88
CA ASP A 275 -13.32 -11.27 -15.22
C ASP A 275 -13.33 -10.78 -13.77
N GLY A 276 -12.21 -10.97 -13.07
CA GLY A 276 -12.11 -10.71 -11.63
C GLY A 276 -10.74 -10.19 -11.22
N VAL A 277 -10.74 -9.24 -10.29
CA VAL A 277 -9.53 -8.63 -9.73
C VAL A 277 -9.57 -8.71 -8.21
N LEU A 278 -8.52 -9.26 -7.62
CA LEU A 278 -8.23 -9.23 -6.18
C LEU A 278 -7.04 -8.30 -5.97
N PHE A 279 -7.25 -7.18 -5.31
CA PHE A 279 -6.19 -6.27 -4.92
C PHE A 279 -5.85 -6.45 -3.44
N ILE A 280 -4.58 -6.76 -3.13
CA ILE A 280 -4.13 -7.07 -1.76
C ILE A 280 -2.75 -6.47 -1.45
N ASP A 281 -2.45 -6.24 -0.18
CA ASP A 281 -1.11 -5.85 0.27
C ASP A 281 -0.08 -6.97 0.05
N ALA A 282 1.13 -6.58 -0.38
CA ALA A 282 2.14 -7.53 -0.82
C ALA A 282 2.83 -8.27 0.34
N ARG A 283 2.94 -7.62 1.51
CA ARG A 283 3.81 -8.03 2.62
C ARG A 283 3.14 -8.99 3.59
N ASP A 284 1.84 -8.81 3.81
CA ASP A 284 1.10 -9.39 4.94
C ASP A 284 -0.19 -10.10 4.52
N ALA A 285 -0.22 -10.62 3.29
CA ALA A 285 -1.27 -11.47 2.75
C ALA A 285 -0.76 -12.91 2.47
N ALA A 286 -1.57 -13.91 2.81
CA ALA A 286 -1.29 -15.32 2.55
C ALA A 286 -2.57 -16.05 2.11
N PHE A 287 -2.48 -16.83 1.04
CA PHE A 287 -3.56 -17.74 0.65
C PHE A 287 -3.52 -19.00 1.52
N ASN A 288 -4.70 -19.50 1.86
CA ASN A 288 -4.91 -20.70 2.68
C ASN A 288 -5.81 -21.73 1.98
N ALA A 289 -6.58 -21.30 0.98
CA ALA A 289 -7.43 -22.14 0.14
C ALA A 289 -7.72 -21.42 -1.19
N PRO A 290 -8.25 -22.12 -2.21
CA PRO A 290 -8.62 -21.52 -3.50
C PRO A 290 -9.70 -20.41 -3.39
N PHE A 291 -9.24 -19.16 -3.30
CA PHE A 291 -9.97 -17.91 -3.21
C PHE A 291 -11.00 -17.74 -4.30
N TRP A 292 -10.62 -17.91 -5.56
CA TRP A 292 -11.54 -17.65 -6.68
C TRP A 292 -12.71 -18.64 -6.76
N THR A 293 -12.56 -19.83 -6.17
CA THR A 293 -13.63 -20.84 -6.10
C THR A 293 -14.57 -20.63 -4.92
N SER A 294 -14.28 -19.65 -4.05
CA SER A 294 -15.11 -19.29 -2.92
C SER A 294 -16.54 -18.92 -3.35
N PRO A 295 -17.58 -19.44 -2.67
CA PRO A 295 -18.97 -19.05 -2.94
C PRO A 295 -19.22 -17.55 -2.76
N TRP A 296 -18.52 -16.92 -1.81
CA TRP A 296 -18.58 -15.47 -1.59
C TRP A 296 -18.04 -14.70 -2.79
N VAL A 297 -16.87 -15.10 -3.30
CA VAL A 297 -16.26 -14.47 -4.48
C VAL A 297 -17.15 -14.63 -5.71
N SER A 298 -17.65 -15.85 -5.94
CA SER A 298 -18.60 -16.13 -7.01
C SER A 298 -19.89 -15.31 -6.92
N SER A 299 -20.35 -14.98 -5.70
CA SER A 299 -21.50 -14.10 -5.50
C SER A 299 -21.18 -12.66 -5.89
N THR A 300 -20.08 -12.10 -5.38
CA THR A 300 -19.65 -10.72 -5.66
C THR A 300 -19.42 -10.49 -7.16
N LEU A 301 -18.77 -11.45 -7.85
CA LEU A 301 -18.53 -11.36 -9.30
C LEU A 301 -19.85 -11.37 -10.09
N ARG A 302 -20.79 -12.27 -9.77
CA ARG A 302 -22.10 -12.30 -10.42
C ARG A 302 -22.94 -11.04 -10.17
N ALA A 303 -22.75 -10.39 -9.03
CA ALA A 303 -23.45 -9.16 -8.69
C ALA A 303 -22.91 -7.92 -9.45
N ASP A 304 -21.77 -8.05 -10.13
CA ASP A 304 -20.98 -6.94 -10.68
C ASP A 304 -20.63 -5.90 -9.60
N ALA A 305 -20.05 -6.38 -8.50
CA ALA A 305 -19.77 -5.59 -7.30
C ALA A 305 -18.29 -5.63 -6.89
N VAL A 306 -17.94 -4.72 -5.98
CA VAL A 306 -16.68 -4.75 -5.21
C VAL A 306 -16.98 -5.13 -3.76
N ALA A 307 -16.33 -6.18 -3.26
CA ALA A 307 -16.31 -6.51 -1.85
C ALA A 307 -15.14 -5.78 -1.15
N VAL A 308 -15.48 -5.12 -0.04
CA VAL A 308 -14.52 -4.53 0.90
C VAL A 308 -14.66 -5.20 2.27
N VAL A 309 -13.54 -5.35 2.97
CA VAL A 309 -13.47 -6.12 4.21
C VAL A 309 -13.43 -5.18 5.40
N LEU A 310 -14.19 -5.48 6.46
CA LEU A 310 -14.09 -4.77 7.73
C LEU A 310 -12.91 -5.31 8.56
N GLU A 311 -12.17 -4.41 9.18
CA GLU A 311 -11.26 -4.76 10.27
C GLU A 311 -12.07 -5.00 11.55
N GLY A 312 -11.66 -6.01 12.30
CA GLY A 312 -12.28 -6.39 13.55
C GLY A 312 -12.03 -7.85 13.84
N GLY A 313 -12.46 -8.27 15.03
CA GLY A 313 -12.33 -9.64 15.48
C GLY A 313 -13.60 -10.43 15.38
N ILE A 314 -13.51 -11.64 15.89
CA ILE A 314 -14.65 -12.48 16.21
C ILE A 314 -14.62 -12.62 17.74
N GLY A 315 -15.76 -12.49 18.40
CA GLY A 315 -15.86 -12.73 19.83
C GLY A 315 -15.78 -14.23 20.14
N ASP A 316 -15.60 -14.58 21.41
CA ASP A 316 -15.74 -15.98 21.85
C ASP A 316 -17.15 -16.52 21.57
N ASP A 317 -18.15 -15.63 21.50
CA ASP A 317 -19.51 -15.90 21.05
C ASP A 317 -19.63 -15.97 19.52
N GLY A 318 -18.54 -15.98 18.76
CA GLY A 318 -18.53 -16.17 17.30
C GLY A 318 -19.08 -14.99 16.51
N GLU A 319 -19.50 -13.93 17.21
CA GLU A 319 -20.08 -12.75 16.60
C GLU A 319 -18.98 -11.75 16.25
N PRO A 320 -19.06 -11.08 15.08
CA PRO A 320 -18.09 -10.06 14.71
C PRO A 320 -17.94 -8.96 15.77
N ARG A 321 -16.70 -8.57 16.04
CA ARG A 321 -16.29 -7.50 16.95
C ARG A 321 -15.62 -6.40 16.15
N LEU A 322 -16.45 -5.48 15.68
CA LEU A 322 -16.01 -4.37 14.86
C LEU A 322 -15.32 -3.31 15.71
N LEU A 323 -14.20 -2.80 15.21
CA LEU A 323 -13.49 -1.70 15.85
C LEU A 323 -13.99 -0.36 15.30
N PRO A 324 -14.46 0.57 16.16
CA PRO A 324 -14.82 1.90 15.70
C PRO A 324 -13.56 2.68 15.31
N ILE A 325 -13.62 3.43 14.22
CA ILE A 325 -12.50 4.25 13.70
C ILE A 325 -11.86 5.12 14.79
N LYS A 326 -12.65 5.78 15.64
CA LYS A 326 -12.14 6.64 16.72
C LYS A 326 -11.43 5.86 17.82
N GLY A 327 -11.75 4.59 17.98
CA GLY A 327 -11.18 3.68 18.98
C GLY A 327 -9.75 3.24 18.64
N GLU A 328 -9.39 3.23 17.36
CA GLU A 328 -8.05 2.84 16.91
C GLU A 328 -7.20 4.08 16.62
N LYS A 329 -5.97 4.12 17.15
CA LYS A 329 -5.11 5.31 17.15
C LYS A 329 -4.73 5.76 15.75
N TYR A 330 -4.38 4.83 14.87
CA TYR A 330 -3.90 5.14 13.53
C TYR A 330 -5.05 5.51 12.59
N ASN A 331 -6.14 4.76 12.58
CA ASN A 331 -7.36 5.03 11.82
C ASN A 331 -7.98 6.37 12.20
N ARG A 332 -8.07 6.68 13.50
CA ARG A 332 -8.47 8.02 13.97
C ARG A 332 -7.60 9.11 13.36
N LYS A 333 -6.28 8.93 13.39
CA LYS A 333 -5.33 9.89 12.83
C LYS A 333 -5.48 10.00 11.31
N TRP A 334 -5.60 8.90 10.58
CA TRP A 334 -5.70 8.90 9.12
C TRP A 334 -6.97 9.60 8.62
N VAL A 335 -8.12 9.34 9.23
CA VAL A 335 -9.36 10.06 8.89
C VAL A 335 -9.23 11.55 9.22
N GLN A 336 -8.66 11.89 10.38
CA GLN A 336 -8.46 13.29 10.77
C GLN A 336 -7.46 14.01 9.85
N ASP A 337 -6.40 13.34 9.40
CA ASP A 337 -5.41 13.89 8.46
C ASP A 337 -6.03 14.12 7.06
N CYS A 338 -6.99 13.29 6.64
CA CYS A 338 -7.68 13.42 5.35
C CYS A 338 -8.82 14.45 5.35
N HIS A 339 -9.66 14.43 6.38
CA HIS A 339 -10.96 15.12 6.40
C HIS A 339 -11.17 16.03 7.61
N GLY A 340 -10.11 16.25 8.40
CA GLY A 340 -10.15 17.07 9.60
C GLY A 340 -10.98 16.46 10.72
N LYS A 341 -11.17 17.25 11.80
CA LYS A 341 -11.93 16.83 12.97
C LYS A 341 -13.41 16.56 12.64
N ALA A 342 -14.01 17.38 11.78
CA ALA A 342 -15.40 17.20 11.36
C ALA A 342 -15.60 15.88 10.61
N GLY A 343 -14.64 15.48 9.75
CA GLY A 343 -14.68 14.19 9.10
C GLY A 343 -14.65 13.03 10.09
N LEU A 344 -13.75 13.10 11.07
CA LEU A 344 -13.67 12.12 12.16
C LEU A 344 -14.93 12.09 13.02
N GLU A 345 -15.56 13.23 13.31
CA GLU A 345 -16.83 13.29 14.05
C GLU A 345 -17.95 12.59 13.28
N ARG A 346 -17.98 12.70 11.95
CA ARG A 346 -18.99 12.07 11.08
C ARG A 346 -18.86 10.55 11.02
N VAL A 347 -17.64 10.03 10.82
CA VAL A 347 -17.44 8.58 10.59
C VAL A 347 -16.82 7.84 11.78
N GLY A 348 -16.37 8.53 12.82
CA GLY A 348 -15.53 7.97 13.87
C GLY A 348 -16.16 6.87 14.70
N SER A 349 -17.49 6.81 14.82
CA SER A 349 -18.19 5.72 15.52
C SER A 349 -18.39 4.48 14.66
N LEU A 350 -18.11 4.55 13.36
CA LEU A 350 -18.36 3.47 12.43
C LEU A 350 -17.18 2.49 12.38
N PRO A 351 -17.41 1.24 11.94
CA PRO A 351 -16.38 0.21 11.80
C PRO A 351 -15.23 0.63 10.90
N VAL A 352 -14.02 0.12 11.16
CA VAL A 352 -12.87 0.30 10.26
C VAL A 352 -12.98 -0.64 9.07
N PHE A 353 -12.86 -0.13 7.84
CA PHE A 353 -12.58 -0.94 6.65
C PHE A 353 -11.09 -1.27 6.56
N ASN A 354 -10.72 -2.36 5.90
CA ASN A 354 -9.35 -2.70 5.54
C ASN A 354 -9.06 -2.18 4.13
N ALA A 355 -8.11 -1.27 3.98
CA ALA A 355 -7.72 -0.77 2.66
C ALA A 355 -6.72 -1.67 1.94
N GLY A 356 -6.12 -2.62 2.64
CA GLY A 356 -5.14 -3.54 2.10
C GLY A 356 -5.73 -4.74 1.36
N SER A 357 -7.05 -4.82 1.23
CA SER A 357 -7.73 -5.89 0.50
C SER A 357 -9.07 -5.43 -0.07
N ALA A 358 -9.30 -5.71 -1.35
CA ALA A 358 -10.58 -5.55 -2.03
C ALA A 358 -10.63 -6.50 -3.22
N TYR A 359 -11.82 -6.96 -3.59
CA TYR A 359 -11.99 -7.77 -4.80
C TYR A 359 -13.33 -7.53 -5.46
N GLY A 360 -13.43 -7.85 -6.74
CA GLY A 360 -14.66 -7.72 -7.49
C GLY A 360 -14.45 -8.01 -8.96
N THR A 361 -15.45 -7.67 -9.76
CA THR A 361 -15.30 -7.67 -11.22
C THR A 361 -14.24 -6.65 -11.63
N ALA A 362 -13.55 -6.88 -12.74
CA ALA A 362 -12.54 -5.93 -13.22
C ALA A 362 -13.11 -4.53 -13.48
N ALA A 363 -14.33 -4.46 -14.01
CA ALA A 363 -15.05 -3.20 -14.24
C ALA A 363 -15.35 -2.45 -12.93
N ALA A 364 -15.88 -3.15 -11.92
CA ALA A 364 -16.19 -2.55 -10.63
C ALA A 364 -14.92 -2.13 -9.88
N MET A 365 -13.86 -2.95 -9.94
CA MET A 365 -12.54 -2.62 -9.38
C MET A 365 -11.88 -1.43 -10.07
N TYR A 366 -12.05 -1.27 -11.38
CA TYR A 366 -11.61 -0.07 -12.10
C TYR A 366 -12.30 1.18 -11.56
N ASN A 367 -13.63 1.19 -11.48
CA ASN A 367 -14.40 2.32 -10.94
C ASN A 367 -14.07 2.61 -9.46
N PHE A 368 -13.84 1.57 -8.66
CA PHE A 368 -13.41 1.68 -7.27
C PHE A 368 -12.04 2.37 -7.15
N SER A 369 -11.06 1.92 -7.93
CA SER A 369 -9.72 2.51 -7.94
C SER A 369 -9.73 3.95 -8.45
N LEU A 370 -10.53 4.25 -9.48
CA LEU A 370 -10.68 5.59 -10.05
C LEU A 370 -11.26 6.57 -9.02
N LEU A 371 -12.31 6.18 -8.29
CA LEU A 371 -12.90 7.05 -7.26
C LEU A 371 -11.92 7.32 -6.11
N ILE A 372 -11.18 6.32 -5.64
CA ILE A 372 -10.14 6.52 -4.62
C ILE A 372 -9.09 7.51 -5.14
N THR A 373 -8.65 7.35 -6.37
CA THR A 373 -7.72 8.26 -7.05
C THR A 373 -8.26 9.69 -7.16
N GLU A 374 -9.52 9.87 -7.52
CA GLU A 374 -10.13 11.21 -7.58
C GLU A 374 -10.19 11.88 -6.21
N LEU A 375 -10.58 11.14 -5.17
CA LEU A 375 -10.58 11.63 -3.78
C LEU A 375 -9.15 11.95 -3.29
N LEU A 376 -8.16 11.17 -3.70
CA LEU A 376 -6.75 11.44 -3.43
C LEU A 376 -6.29 12.77 -4.03
N VAL A 377 -6.69 13.06 -5.27
CA VAL A 377 -6.36 14.32 -5.94
C VAL A 377 -7.09 15.50 -5.29
N GLN A 378 -8.36 15.34 -4.92
CA GLN A 378 -9.15 16.39 -4.26
C GLN A 378 -8.63 16.76 -2.87
N THR A 379 -8.03 15.80 -2.16
CA THR A 379 -7.42 16.07 -0.85
C THR A 379 -6.05 16.74 -0.96
N PHE A 380 -5.52 16.98 -2.16
CA PHE A 380 -4.25 17.68 -2.34
C PHE A 380 -4.35 19.16 -1.89
N PRO A 381 -3.37 19.72 -1.15
CA PRO A 381 -2.04 19.16 -0.86
C PRO A 381 -1.95 18.36 0.44
N ALA A 382 -3.04 17.89 1.06
CA ALA A 382 -3.02 17.18 2.36
C ALA A 382 -2.02 16.01 2.33
N PRO A 383 -0.78 16.23 2.81
CA PRO A 383 0.33 15.35 2.48
C PRO A 383 0.32 14.10 3.37
N LEU A 384 -0.52 14.13 4.40
CA LEU A 384 -0.67 13.09 5.41
C LEU A 384 -1.93 12.23 5.23
N CYS A 385 -2.75 12.54 4.22
CA CYS A 385 -3.95 11.74 3.98
C CYS A 385 -3.55 10.32 3.54
N ASN A 386 -3.98 9.32 4.29
CA ASN A 386 -3.70 7.92 4.01
C ASN A 386 -4.92 7.29 3.32
N ASP A 387 -4.67 6.35 2.42
CA ASP A 387 -5.65 5.56 1.69
C ASP A 387 -6.66 4.84 2.59
N GLN A 388 -6.24 4.39 3.78
CA GLN A 388 -7.15 3.87 4.80
C GLN A 388 -8.15 4.90 5.30
N GLY A 389 -7.73 6.15 5.48
CA GLY A 389 -8.60 7.25 5.87
C GLY A 389 -9.62 7.58 4.77
N LEU A 390 -9.17 7.57 3.51
CA LEU A 390 -10.02 7.79 2.34
C LEU A 390 -11.02 6.67 2.12
N LEU A 391 -10.61 5.41 2.23
CA LEU A 391 -11.53 4.28 2.07
C LEU A 391 -12.65 4.35 3.12
N ASN A 392 -12.30 4.59 4.38
CA ASN A 392 -13.28 4.74 5.45
C ASN A 392 -14.24 5.91 5.17
N TRP A 393 -13.74 7.04 4.68
CA TRP A 393 -14.61 8.16 4.28
C TRP A 393 -15.49 7.82 3.08
N MET A 394 -14.93 7.23 2.04
CA MET A 394 -15.63 6.88 0.81
C MET A 394 -16.81 5.95 1.11
N ILE A 395 -16.57 4.86 1.83
CA ILE A 395 -17.63 3.88 2.11
C ILE A 395 -18.64 4.43 3.12
N HIS A 396 -18.20 5.06 4.22
CA HIS A 396 -19.15 5.49 5.26
C HIS A 396 -19.89 6.78 4.94
N ALA A 397 -19.22 7.75 4.30
CA ALA A 397 -19.76 9.09 4.10
C ALA A 397 -20.37 9.31 2.71
N LEU A 398 -19.87 8.61 1.67
CA LEU A 398 -20.34 8.81 0.29
C LEU A 398 -21.27 7.68 -0.17
N ALA A 399 -21.05 6.44 0.26
CA ALA A 399 -21.87 5.32 -0.20
C ALA A 399 -23.38 5.43 0.09
N PRO A 400 -23.83 6.00 1.22
CA PRO A 400 -25.26 6.26 1.44
C PRO A 400 -25.90 7.15 0.37
N ASP A 401 -25.11 8.03 -0.25
CA ASP A 401 -25.54 8.92 -1.34
C ASP A 401 -25.39 8.27 -2.73
N GLY A 402 -24.84 7.05 -2.79
CA GLY A 402 -24.60 6.27 -3.99
C GLY A 402 -23.15 6.31 -4.47
N LEU A 403 -22.53 5.14 -4.65
CA LEU A 403 -21.24 4.99 -5.32
C LEU A 403 -21.46 4.69 -6.82
N PRO A 404 -20.49 5.01 -7.70
CA PRO A 404 -20.55 4.68 -9.12
C PRO A 404 -20.38 3.17 -9.42
N PHE A 405 -20.35 2.33 -8.39
CA PHE A 405 -20.26 0.88 -8.46
C PHE A 405 -21.06 0.25 -7.32
N LYS A 406 -21.53 -0.98 -7.52
CA LYS A 406 -22.11 -1.77 -6.43
C LYS A 406 -20.99 -2.22 -5.50
N HIS A 407 -21.27 -2.25 -4.20
CA HIS A 407 -20.31 -2.73 -3.22
C HIS A 407 -20.97 -3.64 -2.19
N GLU A 408 -20.19 -4.57 -1.69
CA GLU A 408 -20.52 -5.49 -0.62
C GLU A 408 -19.56 -5.27 0.55
N VAL A 409 -20.07 -5.39 1.76
CA VAL A 409 -19.29 -5.23 2.99
C VAL A 409 -19.18 -6.57 3.67
N GLN A 410 -17.95 -7.01 3.94
CA GLN A 410 -17.70 -8.30 4.59
C GLN A 410 -17.24 -8.08 6.02
N ALA A 411 -18.04 -8.55 6.97
CA ALA A 411 -17.66 -8.55 8.38
C ALA A 411 -16.59 -9.63 8.64
N PRO A 412 -15.81 -9.50 9.73
CA PRO A 412 -14.90 -10.55 10.16
C PRO A 412 -15.58 -11.92 10.26
N GLY A 413 -15.01 -12.93 9.62
CA GLY A 413 -15.56 -14.29 9.59
C GLY A 413 -16.75 -14.50 8.64
N GLN A 414 -17.16 -13.48 7.89
CA GLN A 414 -18.30 -13.53 6.95
C GLN A 414 -17.84 -13.33 5.49
N GLY A 415 -16.73 -13.93 5.10
CA GLY A 415 -16.17 -13.81 3.76
C GLY A 415 -14.83 -14.52 3.62
N PRO A 416 -14.30 -14.63 2.39
CA PRO A 416 -13.09 -15.39 2.08
C PRO A 416 -11.82 -14.76 2.68
N ILE A 417 -11.87 -13.49 3.07
CA ILE A 417 -10.76 -12.74 3.65
C ILE A 417 -10.97 -12.61 5.16
N TYR A 418 -9.95 -12.92 5.95
CA TYR A 418 -9.90 -12.62 7.38
C TYR A 418 -8.74 -11.70 7.70
N THR A 419 -9.01 -10.61 8.44
CA THR A 419 -8.01 -9.64 8.88
C THR A 419 -7.51 -10.01 10.28
N ALA A 420 -6.31 -10.58 10.38
CA ALA A 420 -5.75 -11.13 11.62
C ALA A 420 -5.38 -10.06 12.68
N ALA A 421 -5.51 -8.78 12.34
CA ALA A 421 -5.03 -7.67 13.16
C ALA A 421 -5.73 -7.56 14.53
N TYR A 422 -6.97 -8.05 14.65
CA TYR A 422 -7.80 -7.88 15.83
C TYR A 422 -8.72 -9.09 15.92
N GLY A 423 -8.57 -10.04 16.84
CA GLY A 423 -9.57 -11.12 16.94
C GLY A 423 -9.09 -12.42 17.55
N LEU A 424 -9.89 -13.46 17.27
CA LEU A 424 -9.66 -14.83 17.71
C LEU A 424 -8.26 -15.33 17.34
N PRO A 425 -7.67 -16.22 18.15
CA PRO A 425 -6.36 -16.76 17.87
C PRO A 425 -6.38 -17.51 16.53
N VAL A 426 -5.46 -17.12 15.66
CA VAL A 426 -5.17 -17.83 14.42
C VAL A 426 -4.02 -18.79 14.72
N GLU A 427 -4.17 -20.05 14.33
CA GLU A 427 -3.06 -21.01 14.39
C GLU A 427 -2.82 -21.62 13.02
N VAL A 428 -1.57 -21.96 12.78
CA VAL A 428 -1.13 -22.61 11.55
C VAL A 428 -0.98 -24.09 11.85
N ASP A 429 -1.69 -24.93 11.09
CA ASP A 429 -1.59 -26.38 11.24
C ASP A 429 -0.28 -26.93 10.65
N GLU A 430 -0.07 -28.24 10.78
CA GLU A 430 1.11 -28.93 10.25
C GLU A 430 1.22 -28.85 8.72
N SER A 431 0.11 -28.63 8.02
CA SER A 431 0.07 -28.43 6.58
C SER A 431 0.39 -26.99 6.19
N GLY A 432 0.55 -26.08 7.14
CA GLY A 432 0.81 -24.67 6.88
C GLY A 432 -0.45 -23.84 6.60
N VAL A 433 -1.64 -24.37 6.88
CA VAL A 433 -2.91 -23.67 6.69
C VAL A 433 -3.31 -22.96 7.98
N ALA A 434 -3.68 -21.69 7.87
CA ALA A 434 -4.14 -20.91 9.03
C ALA A 434 -5.63 -21.12 9.30
N HIS A 435 -5.96 -21.47 10.54
CA HIS A 435 -7.33 -21.64 11.03
C HIS A 435 -7.63 -20.61 12.11
N VAL A 436 -8.83 -20.05 12.07
CA VAL A 436 -9.36 -19.20 13.14
C VAL A 436 -10.00 -20.12 14.17
N PHE A 437 -9.55 -20.03 15.43
CA PHE A 437 -10.04 -20.89 16.51
C PHE A 437 -10.95 -20.14 17.45
N ARG A 438 -12.01 -20.82 17.89
CA ARG A 438 -12.88 -20.35 18.96
C ARG A 438 -12.68 -21.21 20.20
N SER A 439 -12.75 -20.59 21.36
CA SER A 439 -12.84 -21.29 22.63
C SER A 439 -14.30 -21.60 22.94
N ASP A 440 -14.61 -22.87 23.22
CA ASP A 440 -15.89 -23.26 23.77
C ASP A 440 -16.03 -22.66 25.19
N PRO A 441 -17.09 -21.88 25.46
CA PRO A 441 -17.20 -21.14 26.71
C PRO A 441 -17.46 -22.02 27.94
N VAL A 442 -17.86 -23.28 27.74
CA VAL A 442 -18.21 -24.21 28.83
C VAL A 442 -17.02 -25.10 29.20
N SER A 443 -16.37 -25.67 28.20
CA SER A 443 -15.26 -26.62 28.34
C SER A 443 -13.89 -25.97 28.24
N GLY A 444 -13.81 -24.75 27.69
CA GLY A 444 -12.54 -24.12 27.31
C GLY A 444 -11.83 -24.80 26.14
N ALA A 445 -12.44 -25.85 25.54
CA ALA A 445 -11.87 -26.56 24.41
C ALA A 445 -11.80 -25.64 23.18
N ARG A 446 -10.68 -25.71 22.45
CA ARG A 446 -10.52 -24.91 21.24
C ARG A 446 -10.92 -25.72 20.02
N THR A 447 -11.84 -25.18 19.24
CA THR A 447 -12.29 -25.78 17.99
C THR A 447 -12.01 -24.83 16.84
N ALA A 448 -11.48 -25.35 15.73
CA ALA A 448 -11.36 -24.58 14.50
C ALA A 448 -12.77 -24.13 14.07
N SER A 449 -12.99 -22.82 14.03
CA SER A 449 -14.29 -22.26 13.65
C SER A 449 -14.39 -21.99 12.16
N TYR A 450 -13.28 -21.64 11.52
CA TYR A 450 -13.27 -21.18 10.14
C TYR A 450 -11.84 -21.17 9.55
N THR A 451 -11.72 -21.51 8.28
CA THR A 451 -10.48 -21.40 7.49
C THR A 451 -10.71 -20.34 6.41
N PRO A 452 -10.13 -19.13 6.54
CA PRO A 452 -10.21 -18.13 5.48
C PRO A 452 -9.50 -18.62 4.22
N ALA A 453 -10.01 -18.26 3.05
CA ALA A 453 -9.28 -18.49 1.80
C ALA A 453 -8.03 -17.59 1.71
N LEU A 454 -8.12 -16.38 2.27
CA LEU A 454 -7.02 -15.43 2.36
C LEU A 454 -6.91 -14.84 3.76
N LEU A 455 -5.73 -14.94 4.35
CA LEU A 455 -5.35 -14.30 5.60
C LEU A 455 -4.62 -12.99 5.31
N HIS A 456 -5.08 -11.88 5.89
CA HIS A 456 -4.45 -10.56 5.73
C HIS A 456 -4.02 -9.97 7.07
N GLN A 457 -3.00 -9.12 7.07
CA GLN A 457 -2.40 -8.48 8.26
C GLN A 457 -1.88 -9.49 9.31
N TYR A 458 -1.43 -10.67 8.88
CA TYR A 458 -0.88 -11.69 9.79
C TYR A 458 0.40 -11.21 10.48
N ASP A 459 1.10 -10.24 9.90
CA ASP A 459 2.39 -9.71 10.39
C ASP A 459 2.28 -8.78 11.60
N ARG A 460 1.06 -8.57 12.09
CA ARG A 460 0.78 -7.84 13.34
C ARG A 460 0.95 -8.70 14.58
N ASP A 461 1.01 -10.02 14.42
CA ASP A 461 1.39 -11.00 15.44
C ASP A 461 2.69 -11.68 15.01
N GLU A 462 3.76 -11.49 15.77
CA GLU A 462 5.10 -12.01 15.43
C GLU A 462 5.17 -13.54 15.43
N LEU A 463 4.38 -14.22 16.27
CA LEU A 463 4.33 -15.69 16.29
C LEU A 463 3.61 -16.21 15.06
N LEU A 464 2.46 -15.61 14.74
CA LEU A 464 1.70 -15.94 13.53
C LEU A 464 2.51 -15.65 12.26
N GLU A 465 3.18 -14.49 12.20
CA GLU A 465 4.06 -14.10 11.09
C GLU A 465 5.13 -15.16 10.83
N ASN A 466 5.82 -15.60 11.89
CA ASN A 466 6.87 -16.60 11.76
C ASN A 466 6.31 -17.98 11.39
N ALA A 467 5.16 -18.38 11.93
CA ALA A 467 4.51 -19.64 11.58
C ALA A 467 4.11 -19.68 10.10
N ILE A 468 3.46 -18.63 9.60
CA ILE A 468 3.06 -18.50 8.19
C ILE A 468 4.29 -18.47 7.27
N ARG A 469 5.34 -17.73 7.67
CA ARG A 469 6.60 -17.67 6.91
C ARG A 469 7.28 -19.04 6.82
N ALA A 470 7.37 -19.77 7.93
CA ALA A 470 7.94 -21.11 7.97
C ALA A 470 7.13 -22.09 7.10
N ALA A 471 5.80 -22.06 7.20
CA ALA A 471 4.89 -22.87 6.39
C ALA A 471 5.05 -22.65 4.87
N ASN A 472 5.49 -21.45 4.46
CA ASN A 472 5.70 -21.08 3.07
C ASN A 472 7.18 -21.15 2.64
N GLY A 473 8.07 -21.72 3.46
CA GLY A 473 9.50 -21.85 3.13
C GLY A 473 10.24 -20.52 3.02
N CYS A 474 9.71 -19.46 3.66
CA CYS A 474 10.26 -18.12 3.57
C CYS A 474 11.11 -17.78 4.83
N PRO A 475 12.18 -16.98 4.72
CA PRO A 475 13.10 -16.71 5.85
C PRO A 475 12.38 -16.05 7.04
N PRO A 476 12.65 -16.36 8.32
CA PRO A 476 11.90 -15.76 9.43
C PRO A 476 11.88 -14.24 9.37
N ALA A 477 10.81 -13.64 9.88
CA ALA A 477 10.68 -12.19 9.85
C ALA A 477 11.79 -11.56 10.69
N LEU A 478 12.30 -10.40 10.25
CA LEU A 478 13.19 -9.63 11.11
C LEU A 478 12.45 -9.26 12.39
N PRO A 479 13.05 -9.38 13.59
CA PRO A 479 12.38 -9.05 14.83
C PRO A 479 11.73 -7.66 14.79
N ALA A 480 10.55 -7.49 15.38
CA ALA A 480 9.80 -6.22 15.30
C ALA A 480 10.61 -5.00 15.77
N ALA A 481 11.54 -5.20 16.71
CA ALA A 481 12.49 -4.17 17.14
C ALA A 481 13.42 -3.72 16.00
N VAL A 482 13.96 -4.66 15.21
CA VAL A 482 14.83 -4.39 14.07
C VAL A 482 14.06 -3.67 12.96
N ARG A 483 12.84 -4.13 12.63
CA ARG A 483 11.99 -3.47 11.63
C ARG A 483 11.68 -2.02 12.01
N ARG A 484 11.34 -1.77 13.29
CA ARG A 484 11.11 -0.41 13.81
C ARG A 484 12.37 0.46 13.74
N CYS A 485 13.54 -0.09 14.03
CA CYS A 485 14.82 0.61 13.91
C CYS A 485 15.14 0.95 12.46
N GLN A 486 15.01 0.00 11.54
CA GLN A 486 15.21 0.23 10.10
C GLN A 486 14.27 1.33 9.60
N ARG A 487 12.97 1.25 9.91
CA ARG A 487 11.98 2.26 9.49
C ARG A 487 12.31 3.64 10.05
N ARG A 488 12.65 3.75 11.34
CA ARG A 488 13.07 5.03 11.95
C ARG A 488 14.36 5.58 11.35
N TRP A 489 15.32 4.70 11.05
CA TRP A 489 16.59 5.10 10.46
C TRP A 489 16.41 5.61 9.03
N TYR A 490 15.66 4.89 8.20
CA TYR A 490 15.27 5.33 6.86
C TYR A 490 14.52 6.67 6.92
N CYS A 491 13.50 6.81 7.78
CA CYS A 491 12.80 8.09 7.94
C CYS A 491 13.75 9.23 8.35
N ARG A 492 14.69 8.99 9.28
CA ARG A 492 15.66 10.00 9.72
C ARG A 492 16.68 10.35 8.63
N LEU A 493 17.16 9.36 7.88
CA LEU A 493 18.09 9.55 6.78
C LEU A 493 17.42 10.35 5.66
N TRP A 494 16.20 9.97 5.28
CA TRP A 494 15.37 10.68 4.30
C TRP A 494 15.11 12.14 4.70
N THR A 495 14.72 12.37 5.96
CA THR A 495 14.50 13.72 6.48
C THR A 495 15.79 14.56 6.46
N ARG A 496 16.97 13.95 6.65
CA ARG A 496 18.26 14.65 6.60
C ARG A 496 18.75 14.91 5.18
N LEU A 497 18.49 14.01 4.24
CA LEU A 497 18.93 14.11 2.85
C LEU A 497 18.03 15.02 2.01
N ILE A 498 16.71 15.00 2.25
CA ILE A 498 15.73 15.76 1.46
C ILE A 498 15.27 17.03 2.20
N GLY A 499 15.28 17.03 3.53
CA GLY A 499 14.84 18.17 4.35
C GLY A 499 15.82 19.35 4.41
N ARG A 500 16.85 19.40 3.56
CA ARG A 500 17.67 20.60 3.38
C ARG A 500 17.89 20.88 1.90
N PRO A 501 17.08 21.76 1.27
CA PRO A 501 17.52 22.40 0.04
C PRO A 501 18.80 23.15 0.38
N ALA A 502 19.92 22.73 -0.21
CA ALA A 502 21.23 23.36 -0.03
C ALA A 502 21.26 24.84 -0.48
N GLY A 503 20.17 25.38 -1.04
CA GLY A 503 20.05 26.76 -1.52
C GLY A 503 19.25 27.74 -0.66
N SER A 504 18.52 27.31 0.38
CA SER A 504 17.53 28.21 1.04
C SER A 504 18.07 29.10 2.18
N ARG A 505 19.39 29.24 2.32
CA ARG A 505 20.01 30.19 3.29
C ARG A 505 20.51 31.50 2.70
N ARG A 506 20.29 31.78 1.41
CA ARG A 506 20.61 33.10 0.84
C ARG A 506 19.39 33.71 0.15
N ARG A 507 19.02 34.91 0.61
CA ARG A 507 18.02 35.86 0.08
C ARG A 507 16.57 35.62 0.51
N LEU A 508 16.26 36.03 1.74
CA LEU A 508 14.93 36.57 2.08
C LEU A 508 15.06 37.71 3.10
N GLY A 509 16.08 38.56 2.91
CA GLY A 509 16.34 39.75 3.73
C GLY A 509 16.79 40.99 2.93
N GLU A 510 16.79 40.94 1.59
CA GLU A 510 17.27 42.05 0.74
C GLU A 510 16.31 42.42 -0.41
N GLN A 511 15.03 42.04 -0.34
CA GLN A 511 14.00 42.52 -1.30
C GLN A 511 12.68 42.94 -0.62
N LEU A 512 12.77 43.42 0.62
CA LEU A 512 11.75 44.29 1.24
C LEU A 512 12.46 45.41 2.01
N GLY A 513 13.25 46.18 1.26
CA GLY A 513 13.92 47.42 1.66
C GLY A 513 14.17 48.25 0.42
#